data_AF-A0A0W8CKA7-F1
#
_entry.id   AF-A0A0W8CKA7-F1
#
_cell.length_a   1.000
_cell.length_b   1.000
_cell.length_c   1.000
_cell.angle_alpha   90.00
_cell.angle_beta   90.00
_cell.angle_gamma   90.00
#
_symmetry.space_group_name_H-M   'P 1'
#
loop_
_entity.id
_entity.type
_entity.pdbx_description
1 polymer ?
#
loop_
_entity_poly.entity_id
_entity_poly.type
_entity_poly.pdbx_seq_one_letter_code
_entity_poly.pdbx_strand_id
1 'polypeptide(L)'
;MLEEENVSMEFFQANILLDNSGKRLAATMDRFGFYLATNEGKKVDLLAWSVALGDGPTPAQEQRQQETEKPHACPATSQLLAVIDELIASNKTLSARLTIVEAALLKSTKPQETAEVEQDTSEQQPKAKRRKKPATNLSDTWYEWYTRIPRVWDSSDRQKKSESRHVTAFMKLFLDEGFTLDAKAEDYKDQVLDTGRRAEVAVLAFLKSRDIQAKGSGSVLRALRPLHKSGILDSRIARYKHLLAIGRIEDPAPVDTQDILAVIGHV
;
A
#
# COMPACT_ATOMS: atom_id res chain seq x y z
N MET A 1 -34.69 -11.37 10.40
CA MET A 1 -33.80 -10.21 10.65
C MET A 1 -34.44 -8.85 10.34
N LEU A 2 -35.32 -8.71 9.34
CA LEU A 2 -36.18 -7.50 9.17
C LEU A 2 -37.68 -7.78 9.40
N GLU A 3 -38.12 -9.04 9.28
CA GLU A 3 -39.50 -9.46 9.55
C GLU A 3 -39.83 -9.58 11.06
N GLU A 4 -38.83 -9.60 11.94
CA GLU A 4 -39.04 -9.82 13.39
C GLU A 4 -39.38 -8.55 14.18
N GLU A 5 -39.32 -7.37 13.55
CA GLU A 5 -39.46 -6.10 14.28
C GLU A 5 -40.44 -5.10 13.65
N ASN A 6 -41.41 -5.58 12.87
CA ASN A 6 -42.55 -4.79 12.38
C ASN A 6 -42.16 -3.50 11.61
N VAL A 7 -40.93 -3.41 11.13
CA VAL A 7 -40.47 -2.36 10.22
C VAL A 7 -40.79 -2.84 8.82
N SER A 8 -41.90 -2.32 8.26
CA SER A 8 -42.36 -2.74 6.95
C SER A 8 -41.31 -2.43 5.88
N MET A 9 -40.73 -3.49 5.30
CA MET A 9 -39.75 -3.44 4.21
C MET A 9 -40.27 -2.62 3.02
N GLU A 10 -41.59 -2.63 2.81
CA GLU A 10 -42.31 -1.82 1.83
C GLU A 10 -42.10 -0.31 2.05
N PHE A 11 -42.06 0.16 3.31
CA PHE A 11 -41.85 1.58 3.62
C PHE A 11 -40.42 2.03 3.29
N PHE A 12 -39.44 1.15 3.53
CA PHE A 12 -38.04 1.41 3.20
C PHE A 12 -37.81 1.37 1.69
N GLN A 13 -38.39 0.39 1.00
CA GLN A 13 -38.37 0.33 -0.46
C GLN A 13 -39.06 1.52 -1.10
N ALA A 14 -40.26 1.91 -0.64
CA ALA A 14 -40.98 3.07 -1.18
C ALA A 14 -40.23 4.39 -0.97
N ASN A 15 -39.57 4.59 0.18
CA ASN A 15 -38.78 5.79 0.44
C ASN A 15 -37.52 5.89 -0.44
N ILE A 16 -36.92 4.75 -0.79
CA ILE A 16 -35.78 4.69 -1.70
C ILE A 16 -36.23 4.86 -3.16
N LEU A 17 -37.37 4.26 -3.53
CA LEU A 17 -37.91 4.34 -4.90
C LEU A 17 -38.37 5.76 -5.26
N LEU A 18 -38.79 6.56 -4.27
CA LEU A 18 -39.17 7.96 -4.44
C LEU A 18 -38.00 8.96 -4.27
N ASP A 19 -36.81 8.49 -3.90
CA ASP A 19 -35.62 9.34 -3.74
C ASP A 19 -34.82 9.44 -5.05
N ASN A 20 -35.32 10.27 -5.97
CA ASN A 20 -34.62 10.59 -7.22
C ASN A 20 -33.25 11.26 -7.01
N SER A 21 -32.95 11.73 -5.79
CA SER A 21 -31.73 12.47 -5.48
C SER A 21 -30.63 11.62 -4.83
N GLY A 22 -30.97 10.41 -4.36
CA GLY A 22 -30.09 9.52 -3.58
C GLY A 22 -29.67 10.06 -2.20
N LYS A 23 -30.11 11.28 -1.82
CA LYS A 23 -29.71 11.95 -0.57
C LYS A 23 -30.31 11.30 0.65
N ARG A 24 -31.53 10.76 0.54
CA ARG A 24 -32.21 10.06 1.64
C ARG A 24 -31.56 8.71 1.88
N LEU A 25 -31.19 7.99 0.82
CA LEU A 25 -30.43 6.74 0.95
C LEU A 25 -29.07 7.00 1.62
N ALA A 26 -28.33 8.02 1.15
CA ALA A 26 -27.03 8.38 1.71
C ALA A 26 -27.13 8.75 3.20
N ALA A 27 -28.09 9.60 3.58
CA ALA A 27 -28.31 9.97 4.99
C ALA A 27 -28.70 8.75 5.85
N THR A 28 -29.48 7.82 5.30
CA THR A 28 -29.87 6.60 6.01
C THR A 28 -28.68 5.66 6.21
N MET A 29 -27.84 5.49 5.19
CA MET A 29 -26.63 4.68 5.28
C MET A 29 -25.58 5.30 6.21
N ASP A 30 -25.46 6.62 6.24
CA ASP A 30 -24.55 7.33 7.15
C ASP A 30 -24.97 7.15 8.62
N ARG A 31 -26.28 7.21 8.89
CA ARG A 31 -26.85 6.96 10.22
C ARG A 31 -26.69 5.50 10.65
N PHE A 32 -26.77 4.56 9.70
CA PHE A 32 -26.49 3.15 9.93
C PHE A 32 -25.00 2.91 10.23
N GLY A 33 -24.10 3.54 9.47
CA GLY A 33 -22.66 3.52 9.71
C GLY A 33 -22.29 4.07 11.09
N PHE A 34 -22.89 5.19 11.48
CA PHE A 34 -22.72 5.77 12.81
C PHE A 34 -23.22 4.86 13.93
N TYR A 35 -24.37 4.19 13.74
CA TYR A 35 -24.93 3.27 14.73
C TYR A 35 -24.08 2.00 14.88
N LEU A 36 -23.54 1.46 13.78
CA LEU A 36 -22.62 0.33 13.84
C LEU A 36 -21.31 0.71 14.53
N ALA A 37 -20.75 1.87 14.22
CA ALA A 37 -19.50 2.35 14.80
C ALA A 37 -19.60 2.62 16.31
N THR A 38 -20.78 3.01 16.80
CA THR A 38 -21.00 3.33 18.22
C THR A 38 -21.46 2.16 19.06
N ASN A 39 -21.96 1.07 18.45
CA ASN A 39 -22.52 -0.09 19.15
C ASN A 39 -21.77 -1.42 18.89
N GLU A 40 -20.51 -1.35 18.48
CA GLU A 40 -19.57 -2.46 18.31
C GLU A 40 -19.77 -3.57 19.36
N GLY A 41 -20.38 -4.70 18.96
CA GLY A 41 -20.39 -5.95 19.71
C GLY A 41 -21.55 -6.21 20.68
N LYS A 42 -22.60 -5.38 20.76
CA LYS A 42 -23.81 -5.72 21.54
C LYS A 42 -24.92 -6.21 20.62
N LYS A 43 -25.56 -7.32 21.00
CA LYS A 43 -26.69 -7.94 20.29
C LYS A 43 -27.74 -6.84 20.01
N VAL A 44 -28.07 -6.69 18.73
CA VAL A 44 -28.83 -5.57 18.18
C VAL A 44 -30.19 -5.42 18.89
N ASP A 45 -30.43 -4.27 19.53
CA ASP A 45 -31.76 -3.88 20.00
C ASP A 45 -32.35 -2.91 18.96
N LEU A 46 -32.96 -3.47 17.93
CA LEU A 46 -33.35 -2.77 16.70
C LEU A 46 -34.64 -1.94 16.90
N LEU A 47 -35.33 -2.17 18.03
CA LEU A 47 -36.40 -1.34 18.60
C LEU A 47 -35.93 0.08 18.98
N ALA A 48 -34.68 0.27 19.39
CA ALA A 48 -34.15 1.61 19.69
C ALA A 48 -33.93 2.45 18.41
N TRP A 49 -33.73 1.79 17.26
CA TRP A 49 -33.51 2.45 15.97
C TRP A 49 -34.82 2.91 15.32
N SER A 50 -35.91 2.16 15.48
CA SER A 50 -37.23 2.54 14.96
C SER A 50 -37.80 3.79 15.65
N VAL A 51 -37.58 3.96 16.96
CA VAL A 51 -37.96 5.17 17.71
C VAL A 51 -37.16 6.40 17.22
N ALA A 52 -35.88 6.25 16.91
CA ALA A 52 -35.02 7.35 16.42
C ALA A 52 -35.32 7.79 14.96
N LEU A 53 -36.06 6.98 14.21
CA LEU A 53 -36.58 7.29 12.88
C LEU A 53 -37.96 7.96 12.92
N GLY A 54 -38.73 7.79 14.00
CA GLY A 54 -40.08 8.35 14.18
C GLY A 54 -40.14 9.83 14.54
N ASP A 55 -39.06 10.41 15.08
CA ASP A 55 -39.02 11.80 15.59
C ASP A 55 -38.60 12.86 14.55
N GLY A 56 -38.72 12.56 13.26
CA GLY A 56 -38.53 13.54 12.18
C GLY A 56 -39.82 14.33 11.90
N PRO A 57 -39.74 15.66 11.67
CA PRO A 57 -40.93 16.49 11.49
C PRO A 57 -41.66 16.08 10.21
N THR A 58 -42.93 15.70 10.36
CA THR A 58 -43.89 15.50 9.27
C THR A 58 -44.13 16.83 8.56
N PRO A 59 -44.06 16.88 7.22
CA PRO A 59 -44.86 17.82 6.45
C PRO A 59 -45.90 17.07 5.64
N ALA A 60 -47.14 17.46 5.91
CA ALA A 60 -48.35 17.46 5.07
C ALA A 60 -48.41 16.57 3.81
N GLN A 61 -49.51 15.82 3.77
CA GLN A 61 -50.13 15.23 2.59
C GLN A 61 -50.11 16.14 1.35
N GLU A 62 -49.89 15.55 0.18
CA GLU A 62 -50.61 15.92 -1.03
C GLU A 62 -50.93 14.68 -1.88
N GLN A 63 -52.13 14.70 -2.47
CA GLN A 63 -52.92 13.54 -2.87
C GLN A 63 -52.64 13.05 -4.31
N ARG A 64 -52.70 11.71 -4.45
CA ARG A 64 -53.41 10.92 -5.49
C ARG A 64 -53.09 11.17 -6.98
N GLN A 65 -52.58 10.12 -7.65
CA GLN A 65 -53.29 9.43 -8.74
C GLN A 65 -52.66 8.07 -9.09
N GLN A 66 -53.53 7.06 -9.20
CA GLN A 66 -53.26 5.68 -9.65
C GLN A 66 -53.30 5.64 -11.18
N GLU A 67 -52.45 4.83 -11.83
CA GLU A 67 -52.86 4.03 -13.02
C GLU A 67 -51.83 2.96 -13.43
N THR A 68 -52.31 1.70 -13.40
CA THR A 68 -52.10 0.56 -14.33
C THR A 68 -50.71 0.01 -14.72
N GLU A 69 -50.60 -1.31 -14.49
CA GLU A 69 -49.74 -2.36 -15.07
C GLU A 69 -48.99 -2.08 -16.39
N LYS A 70 -47.68 -2.39 -16.39
CA LYS A 70 -46.98 -3.31 -17.30
C LYS A 70 -45.53 -3.57 -16.83
N PRO A 71 -44.99 -4.80 -16.93
CA PRO A 71 -43.60 -5.08 -16.59
C PRO A 71 -42.69 -4.64 -17.74
N HIS A 72 -42.25 -3.39 -17.70
CA HIS A 72 -41.11 -2.94 -18.50
C HIS A 72 -39.85 -3.12 -17.64
N ALA A 73 -39.14 -4.23 -17.85
CA ALA A 73 -37.79 -4.40 -17.32
C ALA A 73 -36.95 -3.23 -17.87
N CYS A 74 -36.67 -2.26 -17.00
CA CYS A 74 -35.91 -1.08 -17.35
C CYS A 74 -34.49 -1.52 -17.77
N PRO A 75 -33.96 -1.09 -18.92
CA PRO A 75 -32.66 -1.53 -19.42
C PRO A 75 -31.51 -1.26 -18.43
N ALA A 76 -31.67 -0.24 -17.58
CA ALA A 76 -30.75 0.06 -16.48
C ALA A 76 -30.70 -1.05 -15.41
N THR A 77 -31.84 -1.67 -15.08
CA THR A 77 -31.90 -2.77 -14.09
C THR A 77 -31.26 -4.03 -14.64
N SER A 78 -31.49 -4.34 -15.93
CA SER A 78 -30.83 -5.46 -16.60
C SER A 78 -29.32 -5.25 -16.71
N GLN A 79 -28.87 -4.02 -16.97
CA GLN A 79 -27.45 -3.68 -17.01
C GLN A 79 -26.78 -3.84 -15.63
N LEU A 80 -27.45 -3.39 -14.56
CA LEU A 80 -26.94 -3.55 -13.19
C LEU A 80 -26.81 -5.03 -12.79
N LEU A 81 -27.78 -5.87 -13.14
CA LEU A 81 -27.72 -7.31 -12.89
C LEU A 81 -26.53 -7.96 -13.61
N ALA A 82 -26.29 -7.60 -14.89
CA ALA A 82 -25.16 -8.11 -15.64
C ALA A 82 -23.80 -7.72 -15.02
N VAL A 83 -23.68 -6.48 -14.54
CA VAL A 83 -22.47 -6.01 -13.84
C VAL A 83 -22.26 -6.74 -12.52
N ILE A 84 -23.33 -7.04 -11.78
CA ILE A 84 -23.26 -7.82 -10.54
C ILE A 84 -22.79 -9.25 -10.83
N ASP A 85 -23.35 -9.90 -11.85
CA ASP A 85 -22.94 -11.25 -12.25
C ASP A 85 -21.47 -11.30 -12.69
N GLU A 86 -21.01 -10.30 -13.45
CA GLU A 86 -19.60 -10.17 -13.84
C GLU A 86 -18.68 -9.98 -12.63
N LEU A 87 -19.10 -9.14 -11.66
CA LEU A 87 -18.33 -8.91 -10.44
C LEU A 87 -18.26 -10.18 -9.56
N ILE A 88 -19.33 -10.97 -9.51
CA ILE A 88 -19.36 -12.27 -8.82
C ILE A 88 -18.42 -13.25 -9.51
N ALA A 89 -18.46 -13.33 -10.85
CA ALA A 89 -17.57 -14.21 -11.61
C ALA A 89 -16.10 -13.82 -11.43
N SER A 90 -15.78 -12.53 -11.52
CA SER A 90 -14.43 -12.00 -11.30
C SER A 90 -13.92 -12.31 -9.89
N ASN A 91 -14.76 -12.10 -8.86
CA ASN A 91 -14.39 -12.46 -7.48
C ASN A 91 -14.13 -13.96 -7.32
N LYS A 92 -14.95 -14.84 -7.93
CA LYS A 92 -14.70 -16.29 -7.90
C LYS A 92 -13.36 -16.65 -8.56
N THR A 93 -13.02 -16.03 -9.69
CA THR A 93 -11.73 -16.22 -10.36
C THR A 93 -10.56 -15.73 -9.51
N LEU A 94 -10.70 -14.56 -8.87
CA LEU A 94 -9.67 -14.03 -7.97
C LEU A 94 -9.45 -14.93 -6.76
N SER A 95 -10.52 -15.44 -6.14
CA SER A 95 -10.43 -16.41 -5.04
C SER A 95 -9.73 -17.70 -5.47
N ALA A 96 -10.04 -18.26 -6.64
CA ALA A 96 -9.35 -19.45 -7.14
C ALA A 96 -7.86 -19.20 -7.38
N ARG A 97 -7.50 -18.02 -7.92
CA ARG A 97 -6.10 -17.62 -8.12
C ARG A 97 -5.38 -17.43 -6.79
N LEU A 98 -6.04 -16.86 -5.78
CA LEU A 98 -5.52 -16.74 -4.42
C LEU A 98 -5.20 -18.13 -3.84
N THR A 99 -6.11 -19.09 -3.96
CA THR A 99 -5.89 -20.47 -3.49
C THR A 99 -4.70 -21.14 -4.17
N ILE A 100 -4.51 -20.92 -5.48
CA ILE A 100 -3.34 -21.44 -6.21
C ILE A 100 -2.05 -20.82 -5.69
N VAL A 101 -2.04 -19.50 -5.47
CA VAL A 101 -0.88 -18.78 -4.93
C VAL A 101 -0.56 -19.24 -3.51
N GLU A 102 -1.57 -19.40 -2.66
CA GLU A 102 -1.44 -19.90 -1.30
C GLU A 102 -0.94 -21.34 -1.26
N ALA A 103 -1.46 -22.23 -2.12
CA ALA A 103 -0.98 -23.60 -2.24
C ALA A 103 0.48 -23.68 -2.73
N ALA A 104 0.88 -22.80 -3.67
CA ALA A 104 2.26 -22.71 -4.13
C ALA A 104 3.21 -22.22 -3.00
N LEU A 105 2.74 -21.27 -2.18
CA LEU A 105 3.48 -20.75 -1.03
C LEU A 105 3.64 -21.80 0.07
N LEU A 106 2.59 -22.57 0.36
CA LEU A 106 2.59 -23.67 1.32
C LEU A 106 3.43 -24.86 0.84
N LYS A 107 3.42 -25.16 -0.46
CA LYS A 107 4.29 -26.20 -1.06
C LYS A 107 5.77 -25.81 -1.04
N SER A 108 6.08 -24.52 -1.03
CA SER A 108 7.45 -24.00 -0.80
C SER A 108 7.88 -24.03 0.67
N THR A 109 6.96 -24.36 1.59
CA THR A 109 7.18 -24.41 3.05
C THR A 109 6.75 -25.77 3.61
N LYS A 110 7.37 -26.86 3.14
CA LYS A 110 7.39 -28.14 3.88
C LYS A 110 8.84 -28.60 4.08
N PRO A 111 9.27 -28.94 5.31
CA PRO A 111 10.46 -29.76 5.54
C PRO A 111 10.24 -31.12 4.89
N GLN A 112 11.22 -31.55 4.09
CA GLN A 112 11.24 -32.83 3.42
C GLN A 112 11.62 -33.90 4.46
N GLU A 113 10.62 -34.63 4.97
CA GLU A 113 10.86 -35.89 5.68
C GLU A 113 11.09 -37.02 4.68
N THR A 114 12.14 -37.77 4.97
CA THR A 114 12.68 -38.94 4.30
C THR A 114 11.75 -40.15 4.33
N ALA A 115 11.57 -40.80 3.17
CA ALA A 115 11.35 -42.24 3.09
C ALA A 115 12.03 -42.75 1.81
N GLU A 116 12.97 -43.67 2.02
CA GLU A 116 13.79 -44.38 1.05
C GLU A 116 12.93 -45.32 0.19
N VAL A 117 13.22 -45.45 -1.11
CA VAL A 117 13.23 -46.71 -1.89
C VAL A 117 14.00 -46.48 -3.21
N GLU A 118 15.14 -47.17 -3.31
CA GLU A 118 15.78 -47.86 -4.46
C GLU A 118 16.26 -47.09 -5.73
N GLN A 119 17.59 -46.87 -5.74
CA GLN A 119 18.59 -47.39 -6.69
C GLN A 119 18.19 -47.59 -8.17
N ASP A 120 18.61 -46.66 -9.05
CA ASP A 120 19.42 -46.99 -10.24
C ASP A 120 20.17 -45.74 -10.78
N THR A 121 21.17 -46.03 -11.61
CA THR A 121 22.43 -45.38 -11.95
C THR A 121 22.37 -44.02 -12.67
N SER A 122 23.34 -43.16 -12.35
CA SER A 122 24.23 -42.43 -13.30
C SER A 122 24.32 -40.90 -13.18
N GLU A 123 25.57 -40.47 -13.03
CA GLU A 123 26.20 -39.16 -13.26
C GLU A 123 25.89 -37.97 -12.33
N GLN A 124 26.92 -37.67 -11.54
CA GLN A 124 27.04 -36.55 -10.61
C GLN A 124 27.23 -35.23 -11.36
N GLN A 125 26.36 -34.26 -11.11
CA GLN A 125 26.74 -32.84 -11.10
C GLN A 125 26.52 -32.27 -9.69
N PRO A 126 27.51 -31.54 -9.11
CA PRO A 126 27.41 -31.06 -7.75
C PRO A 126 26.35 -29.97 -7.62
N LYS A 127 25.31 -30.25 -6.82
CA LYS A 127 24.22 -29.33 -6.46
C LYS A 127 24.79 -28.01 -5.95
N ALA A 128 24.46 -26.91 -6.64
CA ALA A 128 24.80 -25.57 -6.22
C ALA A 128 24.25 -25.31 -4.81
N LYS A 129 25.16 -25.17 -3.84
CA LYS A 129 24.86 -24.69 -2.50
C LYS A 129 24.06 -23.40 -2.63
N ARG A 130 22.86 -23.37 -2.05
CA ARG A 130 21.99 -22.19 -1.88
C ARG A 130 22.85 -21.02 -1.41
N ARG A 131 23.27 -20.15 -2.35
CA ARG A 131 24.06 -18.95 -2.07
C ARG A 131 23.23 -18.10 -1.11
N LYS A 132 23.70 -17.91 0.12
CA LYS A 132 23.24 -16.81 0.97
C LYS A 132 23.43 -15.55 0.13
N LYS A 133 22.35 -14.81 -0.16
CA LYS A 133 22.47 -13.53 -0.86
C LYS A 133 23.45 -12.67 -0.04
N PRO A 134 24.53 -12.15 -0.65
CA PRO A 134 25.43 -11.25 0.07
C PRO A 134 24.62 -10.09 0.62
N ALA A 135 24.99 -9.59 1.81
CA ALA A 135 24.35 -8.40 2.37
C ALA A 135 24.50 -7.27 1.35
N THR A 136 23.38 -6.71 0.88
CA THR A 136 23.41 -5.56 -0.02
C THR A 136 23.97 -4.38 0.74
N ASN A 137 25.15 -3.89 0.33
CA ASN A 137 25.74 -2.69 0.92
C ASN A 137 24.92 -1.45 0.52
N LEU A 138 25.15 -0.33 1.21
CA LEU A 138 24.42 0.89 0.90
C LEU A 138 24.84 1.44 -0.46
N SER A 139 26.15 1.45 -0.75
CA SER A 139 26.68 1.83 -2.05
C SER A 139 26.11 0.99 -3.19
N ASP A 140 25.87 -0.30 -2.96
CA ASP A 140 25.30 -1.19 -3.97
C ASP A 140 23.84 -0.78 -4.27
N THR A 141 23.08 -0.42 -3.24
CA THR A 141 21.70 0.06 -3.40
C THR A 141 21.66 1.40 -4.13
N TRP A 142 22.56 2.32 -3.79
CA TRP A 142 22.73 3.60 -4.46
C TRP A 142 23.13 3.42 -5.93
N TYR A 143 24.13 2.59 -6.18
CA TYR A 143 24.61 2.31 -7.53
C TYR A 143 23.52 1.65 -8.39
N GLU A 144 22.83 0.64 -7.84
CA GLU A 144 21.69 0.02 -8.53
C GLU A 144 20.59 1.04 -8.83
N TRP A 145 20.26 1.91 -7.87
CA TRP A 145 19.24 2.95 -8.01
C TRP A 145 19.50 3.83 -9.25
N TYR A 146 20.75 4.25 -9.44
CA TYR A 146 21.15 5.20 -10.48
C TYR A 146 21.60 4.59 -11.81
N THR A 147 22.04 3.33 -11.85
CA THR A 147 22.68 2.74 -13.05
C THR A 147 21.93 1.57 -13.68
N ARG A 148 20.98 0.94 -12.98
CA ARG A 148 20.22 -0.18 -13.57
C ARG A 148 19.35 0.29 -14.74
N ILE A 149 19.20 -0.60 -15.73
CA ILE A 149 18.31 -0.44 -16.88
C ILE A 149 17.42 -1.70 -16.96
N PRO A 150 16.08 -1.58 -16.91
CA PRO A 150 15.29 -0.39 -16.56
C PRO A 150 15.66 0.17 -15.18
N ARG A 151 15.45 1.47 -14.96
CA ARG A 151 15.83 2.12 -13.70
C ARG A 151 15.02 1.55 -12.54
N VAL A 152 15.58 1.56 -11.33
CA VAL A 152 14.93 0.91 -10.17
C VAL A 152 13.60 1.56 -9.81
N TRP A 153 13.43 2.85 -10.10
CA TRP A 153 12.15 3.53 -9.95
C TRP A 153 11.11 3.14 -11.03
N ASP A 154 11.51 2.46 -12.10
CA ASP A 154 10.63 1.86 -13.11
C ASP A 154 10.30 0.38 -12.80
N SER A 155 10.81 -0.15 -11.68
CA SER A 155 10.61 -1.55 -11.27
C SER A 155 9.14 -1.85 -10.92
N SER A 156 8.64 -3.00 -11.40
CA SER A 156 7.33 -3.54 -11.03
C SER A 156 7.29 -4.07 -9.58
N ASP A 157 8.44 -4.44 -9.02
CA ASP A 157 8.58 -4.78 -7.60
C ASP A 157 8.49 -3.50 -6.74
N ARG A 158 7.27 -3.23 -6.27
CA ARG A 158 6.95 -2.08 -5.42
C ARG A 158 7.72 -2.10 -4.10
N GLN A 159 7.97 -3.28 -3.53
CA GLN A 159 8.68 -3.41 -2.27
C GLN A 159 10.13 -3.02 -2.45
N LYS A 160 10.83 -3.64 -3.42
CA LYS A 160 12.23 -3.29 -3.73
C LYS A 160 12.39 -1.82 -4.10
N LYS A 161 11.46 -1.27 -4.91
CA LYS A 161 11.44 0.15 -5.27
C LYS A 161 11.33 1.03 -4.02
N SER A 162 10.40 0.71 -3.11
CA SER A 162 10.21 1.48 -1.88
C SER A 162 11.43 1.41 -0.97
N GLU A 163 12.01 0.23 -0.74
CA GLU A 163 13.18 0.07 0.13
C GLU A 163 14.41 0.80 -0.43
N SER A 164 14.68 0.62 -1.73
CA SER A 164 15.79 1.29 -2.41
C SER A 164 15.62 2.80 -2.36
N ARG A 165 14.40 3.31 -2.60
CA ARG A 165 14.07 4.73 -2.49
C ARG A 165 14.38 5.27 -1.09
N HIS A 166 13.92 4.60 -0.03
CA HIS A 166 14.19 5.07 1.34
C HIS A 166 15.68 5.01 1.69
N VAL A 167 16.41 3.97 1.29
CA VAL A 167 17.85 3.86 1.53
C VAL A 167 18.58 5.01 0.83
N THR A 168 18.33 5.22 -0.46
CA THR A 168 18.93 6.31 -1.23
C THR A 168 18.55 7.67 -0.65
N ALA A 169 17.29 7.86 -0.27
CA ALA A 169 16.80 9.08 0.34
C ALA A 169 17.53 9.41 1.66
N PHE A 170 17.69 8.43 2.55
CA PHE A 170 18.49 8.62 3.75
C PHE A 170 19.96 8.91 3.42
N MET A 171 20.57 8.18 2.49
CA MET A 171 21.96 8.41 2.08
C MET A 171 22.21 9.84 1.60
N LYS A 172 21.27 10.43 0.83
CA LYS A 172 21.36 11.82 0.37
C LYS A 172 21.52 12.83 1.51
N LEU A 173 20.90 12.58 2.67
CA LEU A 173 20.97 13.47 3.84
C LEU A 173 22.37 13.51 4.49
N PHE A 174 23.23 12.55 4.17
CA PHE A 174 24.60 12.47 4.71
C PHE A 174 25.65 13.05 3.76
N LEU A 175 25.23 13.62 2.63
CA LEU A 175 26.09 14.34 1.70
C LEU A 175 26.08 15.83 2.06
N ASP A 176 26.94 16.20 3.02
CA ASP A 176 26.96 17.54 3.62
C ASP A 176 27.30 18.67 2.63
N GLU A 177 28.04 18.37 1.56
CA GLU A 177 28.42 19.31 0.49
C GLU A 177 27.50 19.22 -0.75
N GLY A 178 26.48 18.35 -0.72
CA GLY A 178 25.67 18.02 -1.90
C GLY A 178 26.35 17.02 -2.84
N PHE A 179 25.79 16.87 -4.03
CA PHE A 179 26.29 15.96 -5.07
C PHE A 179 25.76 16.33 -6.45
N THR A 180 26.55 16.06 -7.49
CA THR A 180 26.15 16.25 -8.89
C THR A 180 26.30 14.93 -9.62
N LEU A 181 25.21 14.44 -10.23
CA LEU A 181 25.21 13.22 -11.03
C LEU A 181 24.69 13.54 -12.43
N ASP A 182 25.60 13.82 -13.35
CA ASP A 182 25.24 14.07 -14.75
C ASP A 182 25.13 12.74 -15.53
N ALA A 183 23.92 12.37 -15.89
CA ALA A 183 23.64 11.17 -16.67
C ALA A 183 24.27 11.15 -18.08
N LYS A 184 24.75 12.30 -18.57
CA LYS A 184 25.42 12.45 -19.87
C LYS A 184 26.94 12.36 -19.79
N ALA A 185 27.51 12.44 -18.59
CA ALA A 185 28.95 12.39 -18.40
C ALA A 185 29.50 10.98 -18.65
N GLU A 186 30.69 10.88 -19.24
CA GLU A 186 31.33 9.58 -19.52
C GLU A 186 31.66 8.82 -18.24
N ASP A 187 31.99 9.55 -17.17
CA ASP A 187 32.32 9.05 -15.83
C ASP A 187 31.10 8.93 -14.90
N TYR A 188 29.86 9.00 -15.43
CA TYR A 188 28.64 8.94 -14.62
C TYR A 188 28.62 7.77 -13.62
N LYS A 189 29.01 6.56 -14.07
CA LYS A 189 29.02 5.38 -13.20
C LYS A 189 30.02 5.52 -12.05
N ASP A 190 31.17 6.15 -12.31
CA ASP A 190 32.20 6.36 -11.32
C ASP A 190 31.78 7.46 -10.32
N GLN A 191 31.15 8.54 -10.80
CA GLN A 191 30.53 9.56 -9.94
C GLN A 191 29.46 8.96 -9.02
N VAL A 192 28.59 8.10 -9.56
CA VAL A 192 27.58 7.38 -8.78
C VAL A 192 28.24 6.48 -7.72
N LEU A 193 29.28 5.73 -8.08
CA LEU A 193 29.99 4.84 -7.15
C LEU A 193 30.67 5.63 -6.03
N ASP A 194 31.42 6.68 -6.37
CA ASP A 194 32.12 7.52 -5.40
C ASP A 194 31.15 8.21 -4.43
N THR A 195 30.10 8.83 -4.97
CA THR A 195 29.05 9.48 -4.18
C THR A 195 28.35 8.49 -3.26
N GLY A 196 28.02 7.30 -3.77
CA GLY A 196 27.42 6.23 -2.98
C GLY A 196 28.31 5.78 -1.82
N ARG A 197 29.62 5.63 -2.05
CA ARG A 197 30.59 5.26 -1.00
C ARG A 197 30.75 6.37 0.04
N ARG A 198 30.85 7.63 -0.38
CA ARG A 198 30.92 8.78 0.55
C ARG A 198 29.71 8.84 1.46
N ALA A 199 28.51 8.70 0.89
CA ALA A 199 27.27 8.66 1.66
C ALA A 199 27.23 7.45 2.61
N GLU A 200 27.63 6.26 2.16
CA GLU A 200 27.68 5.07 3.01
C GLU A 200 28.62 5.25 4.21
N VAL A 201 29.85 5.73 3.97
CA VAL A 201 30.82 6.00 5.04
C VAL A 201 30.24 6.99 6.05
N ALA A 202 29.60 8.07 5.59
CA ALA A 202 28.99 9.07 6.46
C ALA A 202 27.82 8.50 7.29
N VAL A 203 26.95 7.69 6.68
CA VAL A 203 25.83 7.01 7.38
C VAL A 203 26.36 6.05 8.45
N LEU A 204 27.33 5.20 8.09
CA LEU A 204 27.89 4.22 9.01
C LEU A 204 28.67 4.89 10.15
N ALA A 205 29.40 5.96 9.88
CA ALA A 205 30.07 6.76 10.91
C ALA A 205 29.06 7.38 11.89
N PHE A 206 27.95 7.93 11.37
CA PHE A 206 26.89 8.48 12.20
C PHE A 206 26.23 7.42 13.09
N LEU A 207 25.91 6.24 12.56
CA LEU A 207 25.33 5.15 13.35
C LEU A 207 26.30 4.63 14.41
N LYS A 208 27.59 4.50 14.06
CA LYS A 208 28.64 4.11 15.00
C LYS A 208 28.80 5.10 16.15
N SER A 209 28.66 6.41 15.89
CA SER A 209 28.70 7.45 16.95
C SER A 209 27.56 7.35 17.96
N ARG A 210 26.50 6.59 17.64
CA ARG A 210 25.32 6.35 18.47
C ARG A 210 25.26 4.91 19.00
N ASP A 211 26.37 4.19 18.91
CA ASP A 211 26.51 2.79 19.31
C ASP A 211 25.59 1.81 18.55
N ILE A 212 25.20 2.16 17.32
CA ILE A 212 24.38 1.29 16.46
C ILE A 212 25.28 0.56 15.45
N GLN A 213 25.37 -0.77 15.58
CA GLN A 213 26.13 -1.63 14.67
C GLN A 213 25.28 -2.14 13.49
N ALA A 214 24.90 -1.24 12.58
CA ALA A 214 24.22 -1.61 11.33
C ALA A 214 25.20 -1.54 10.14
N LYS A 215 25.09 -2.46 9.19
CA LYS A 215 26.02 -2.56 8.03
C LYS A 215 25.31 -2.74 6.69
N GLY A 216 24.27 -3.56 6.64
CA GLY A 216 23.49 -3.78 5.42
C GLY A 216 22.39 -2.74 5.24
N SER A 217 21.97 -2.51 3.99
CA SER A 217 20.92 -1.54 3.63
C SER A 217 19.65 -1.66 4.48
N GLY A 218 19.11 -2.88 4.63
CA GLY A 218 17.92 -3.13 5.44
C GLY A 218 18.12 -2.87 6.94
N SER A 219 19.29 -3.22 7.48
CA SER A 219 19.61 -2.97 8.91
C SER A 219 19.77 -1.48 9.20
N VAL A 220 20.43 -0.75 8.29
CA VAL A 220 20.61 0.70 8.38
C VAL A 220 19.27 1.41 8.27
N LEU A 221 18.41 0.99 7.34
CA LEU A 221 17.06 1.54 7.21
C LEU A 221 16.23 1.33 8.48
N ARG A 222 16.32 0.15 9.10
CA ARG A 222 15.65 -0.15 10.38
C ARG A 222 16.17 0.72 11.53
N ALA A 223 17.44 1.12 11.51
CA ALA A 223 18.03 2.03 12.49
C ALA A 223 17.69 3.51 12.25
N LEU A 224 17.68 3.96 10.99
CA LEU A 224 17.45 5.37 10.65
C LEU A 224 15.97 5.78 10.78
N ARG A 225 15.02 4.87 10.59
CA ARG A 225 13.58 5.16 10.72
C ARG A 225 13.20 5.70 12.11
N PRO A 226 13.56 5.05 13.24
CA PRO A 226 13.33 5.61 14.57
C PRO A 226 14.02 6.95 14.80
N LEU A 227 15.26 7.13 14.31
CA LEU A 227 16.01 8.38 14.47
C LEU A 227 15.35 9.54 13.71
N HIS A 228 14.76 9.26 12.55
CA HIS A 228 13.94 10.24 11.84
C HIS A 228 12.72 10.64 12.66
N LYS A 229 11.98 9.65 13.19
CA LYS A 229 10.77 9.90 14.00
C LYS A 229 11.06 10.71 15.27
N SER A 230 12.25 10.58 15.85
CA SER A 230 12.66 11.36 17.02
C SER A 230 13.28 12.73 16.67
N GLY A 231 13.24 13.16 15.41
CA GLY A 231 13.73 14.47 14.95
C GLY A 231 15.25 14.60 14.88
N ILE A 232 15.98 13.51 15.14
CA ILE A 232 17.46 13.52 15.19
C ILE A 232 18.07 13.87 13.82
N LEU A 233 17.36 13.58 12.74
CA LEU A 233 17.80 13.86 11.37
C LEU A 233 17.33 15.22 10.83
N ASP A 234 16.56 16.00 11.60
CA ASP A 234 15.93 17.25 11.12
C ASP A 234 16.94 18.29 10.65
N SER A 235 18.08 18.39 11.35
CA SER A 235 19.18 19.28 10.95
C SER A 235 19.76 18.91 9.58
N ARG A 236 19.90 17.60 9.29
CA ARG A 236 20.36 17.10 7.99
C ARG A 236 19.31 17.30 6.91
N ILE A 237 18.04 17.16 7.26
CA ILE A 237 16.92 17.41 6.34
C ILE A 237 16.86 18.89 5.95
N ALA A 238 16.98 19.80 6.92
CA ALA A 238 17.04 21.24 6.67
C ALA A 238 18.23 21.60 5.79
N ARG A 239 19.42 21.03 6.07
CA ARG A 239 20.61 21.20 5.23
C ARG A 239 20.40 20.70 3.81
N TYR A 240 19.85 19.50 3.64
CA TYR A 240 19.56 18.95 2.31
C TYR A 240 18.61 19.85 1.51
N LYS A 241 17.54 20.35 2.14
CA LYS A 241 16.62 21.32 1.51
C LYS A 241 17.33 22.62 1.12
N HIS A 242 18.25 23.10 1.96
CA HIS A 242 19.07 24.27 1.65
C HIS A 242 19.97 24.01 0.44
N LEU A 243 20.66 22.87 0.39
CA LEU A 243 21.52 22.45 -0.74
C LEU A 243 20.74 22.35 -2.06
N LEU A 244 19.51 21.84 -2.02
CA LEU A 244 18.59 21.86 -3.17
C LEU A 244 18.29 23.30 -3.61
N ALA A 245 17.95 24.19 -2.68
CA ALA A 245 17.59 25.57 -2.99
C ALA A 245 18.74 26.37 -3.63
N ILE A 246 19.99 26.09 -3.23
CA ILE A 246 21.18 26.75 -3.80
C ILE A 246 21.74 26.03 -5.04
N GLY A 247 21.08 24.98 -5.53
CA GLY A 247 21.50 24.25 -6.73
C GLY A 247 22.78 23.42 -6.57
N ARG A 248 23.12 23.00 -5.36
CA ARG A 248 24.29 22.12 -5.09
C ARG A 248 23.97 20.63 -5.22
N ILE A 249 22.76 20.29 -5.65
CA ILE A 249 22.30 18.92 -5.84
C ILE A 249 21.73 18.79 -7.25
N GLU A 250 22.40 18.00 -8.07
CA GLU A 250 21.89 17.57 -9.38
C GLU A 250 21.58 16.08 -9.32
N ASP A 251 20.30 15.77 -9.18
CA ASP A 251 19.80 14.41 -9.02
C ASP A 251 19.01 13.97 -10.26
N PRO A 252 19.47 12.95 -11.01
CA PRO A 252 18.78 12.46 -12.19
C PRO A 252 17.52 11.64 -11.85
N ALA A 253 17.29 11.33 -10.56
CA ALA A 253 16.07 10.66 -10.14
C ALA A 253 14.87 11.63 -10.21
N PRO A 254 13.69 11.21 -10.69
CA PRO A 254 12.52 12.09 -10.82
C PRO A 254 12.08 12.69 -9.48
N VAL A 255 11.48 13.89 -9.51
CA VAL A 255 11.15 14.69 -8.30
C VAL A 255 10.23 13.96 -7.32
N ASP A 256 9.31 13.13 -7.80
CA ASP A 256 8.44 12.28 -6.97
C ASP A 256 9.23 11.25 -6.14
N THR A 257 10.43 10.88 -6.57
CA THR A 257 11.35 10.04 -5.82
C THR A 257 12.29 10.82 -4.90
N GLN A 258 12.32 12.15 -5.04
CA GLN A 258 13.11 13.08 -4.22
C GLN A 258 12.35 13.57 -2.99
N ASP A 259 11.04 13.28 -2.88
CA ASP A 259 10.29 13.50 -1.63
C ASP A 259 10.73 12.47 -0.60
N ILE A 260 11.83 12.80 0.08
CA ILE A 260 12.62 11.91 0.93
C ILE A 260 11.82 11.43 2.15
N LEU A 261 10.73 12.13 2.53
CA LEU A 261 10.11 11.98 3.85
C LEU A 261 8.57 11.99 3.89
N ALA A 262 7.85 12.27 2.80
CA ALA A 262 6.38 12.29 2.82
C ALA A 262 5.73 10.92 3.15
N VAL A 263 6.50 9.82 3.18
CA VAL A 263 5.97 8.45 3.35
C VAL A 263 6.03 7.93 4.80
N ILE A 264 6.43 8.73 5.80
CA ILE A 264 6.37 8.28 7.20
C ILE A 264 5.60 9.28 8.07
N GLY A 265 4.27 9.12 8.04
CA GLY A 265 3.30 9.48 9.09
C GLY A 265 3.52 10.83 9.79
N HIS A 266 2.79 11.84 9.35
CA HIS A 266 2.35 12.90 10.25
C HIS A 266 1.51 12.26 11.37
N VAL A 267 1.88 12.57 12.61
CA VAL A 267 1.06 12.39 13.82
C VAL A 267 -0.22 13.20 13.68
#